data_AF-S7VG71-F1
#
_entry.id   AF-S7VG71-F1
#
_cell.length_a   1.000
_cell.length_b   1.000
_cell.length_c   1.000
_cell.angle_alpha   90.00
_cell.angle_beta   90.00
_cell.angle_gamma   90.00
#
_symmetry.space_group_name_H-M   'P 1'
#
loop_
_entity.id
_entity.type
_entity.pdbx_description
1 polymer ?
#
loop_
_entity_poly.entity_id
_entity_poly.type
_entity_poly.pdbx_seq_one_letter_code
_entity_poly.pdbx_strand_id
1 'polypeptide(L)'
;MKVKFYLVALIFLALNLDLLAQEKTINVEITDPTSRGLLTGTIGVIGTAEDGYFLLRAISKGFSLYGVGVGTKGVLVVEKFNKDYVLEKSRKIEDIPMTVMNKANDKSFEFFYQDSNKGIWLFYSDESNDKNRLFRKKLDQHTLAFGAPILVSEQPIVDKKLDRRSSYSIVPSEDNSKFAVFSFVGNKSNEGSEAYVEVFDSSMNSEWQMNTSIPEYNKGGLDTKLYGIIKSLNSNGNVRLSNEGVFNMLSKVDIVKGGNEFMHFMYSFYRGIDDPVINYLKNTDKYLLRMSLVQDKNKDVRLVGYYSNDKKLRQIDGMFVQSLNPFTLAIDNEKFIPFSDQNKMDFLYQSEEYLTGKDKRKVEKGKEMDVPPNTYIKSIFVNDDNSITLSSEYYQAYTYNGKLYHVNEDFQFTNISENGEINWIQNFNKRQKDISLHTNGIYQMYENGTIYFIYNEPLKKEIHVGHINSDGEISSKTVLKSRKGGELKSFWLVPGTISRVGDNTYVGVAAKFFKERLVKIKIE
;
A
#
# COMPACT_ATOMS: atom_id res chain seq x y z
N MET A 1 -28.39 13.55 -50.25
CA MET A 1 -28.27 12.21 -49.62
C MET A 1 -27.05 12.10 -48.70
N LYS A 2 -25.86 12.60 -49.07
CA LYS A 2 -24.64 12.57 -48.23
C LYS A 2 -24.76 13.29 -46.87
N VAL A 3 -25.44 14.45 -46.82
CA VAL A 3 -25.58 15.26 -45.58
C VAL A 3 -26.38 14.53 -44.48
N LYS A 4 -27.39 13.74 -44.84
CA LYS A 4 -28.18 12.97 -43.86
C LYS A 4 -27.37 11.83 -43.23
N PHE A 5 -26.40 11.27 -43.95
CA PHE A 5 -25.54 10.19 -43.45
C PHE A 5 -24.54 10.70 -42.41
N TYR A 6 -23.95 11.88 -42.64
CA TYR A 6 -23.05 12.52 -41.67
C TYR A 6 -23.77 12.93 -40.39
N LEU A 7 -25.01 13.40 -40.48
CA LEU A 7 -25.79 13.78 -39.30
C LEU A 7 -26.13 12.57 -38.42
N VAL A 8 -26.49 11.44 -39.03
CA VAL A 8 -26.76 10.19 -38.30
C VAL A 8 -25.48 9.63 -37.68
N ALA A 9 -24.34 9.69 -38.38
CA ALA A 9 -23.05 9.28 -37.83
C ALA A 9 -22.61 10.18 -36.66
N LEU A 10 -22.82 11.50 -36.74
CA LEU A 10 -22.54 12.46 -35.65
C LEU A 10 -23.44 12.23 -34.44
N ILE A 11 -24.73 11.93 -34.63
CA ILE A 11 -25.64 11.60 -33.53
C ILE A 11 -25.23 10.27 -32.88
N PHE A 12 -24.87 9.25 -33.68
CA PHE A 12 -24.36 7.99 -33.12
C PHE A 12 -23.02 8.16 -32.39
N LEU A 13 -22.11 8.99 -32.89
CA LEU A 13 -20.86 9.33 -32.21
C LEU A 13 -21.11 10.09 -30.91
N ALA A 14 -22.02 11.08 -30.90
CA ALA A 14 -22.39 11.83 -29.71
C ALA A 14 -23.06 10.93 -28.64
N LEU A 15 -23.96 10.03 -29.05
CA LEU A 15 -24.60 9.08 -28.14
C LEU A 15 -23.63 8.03 -27.60
N ASN A 16 -22.62 7.61 -28.38
CA ASN A 16 -21.56 6.73 -27.89
C ASN A 16 -20.58 7.46 -26.96
N LEU A 17 -20.32 8.74 -27.18
CA LEU A 17 -19.51 9.57 -26.28
C LEU A 17 -20.20 9.74 -24.92
N ASP A 18 -21.51 9.97 -24.88
CA ASP A 18 -22.28 10.06 -23.63
C ASP A 18 -22.37 8.71 -22.89
N LEU A 19 -22.41 7.58 -23.61
CA LEU A 19 -22.36 6.23 -23.02
C LEU A 19 -20.98 5.88 -22.46
N LEU A 20 -19.91 6.45 -23.02
CA LEU A 20 -18.53 6.27 -22.52
C LEU A 20 -18.17 7.26 -21.41
N ALA A 21 -18.92 8.35 -21.26
CA ALA A 21 -18.69 9.40 -20.26
C ALA A 21 -19.60 9.32 -19.02
N GLN A 22 -20.30 8.20 -18.79
CA GLN A 22 -21.04 8.03 -17.54
C GLN A 22 -20.06 7.93 -16.36
N GLU A 23 -19.97 9.02 -15.61
CA GLU A 23 -19.25 9.08 -14.34
C GLU A 23 -19.87 8.05 -13.39
N LYS A 24 -19.14 6.95 -13.15
CA LYS A 24 -19.61 5.93 -12.21
C LYS A 24 -19.90 6.57 -10.84
N THR A 25 -21.04 6.21 -10.29
CA THR A 25 -21.47 6.68 -8.97
C THR A 25 -20.85 5.84 -7.87
N ILE A 26 -20.32 6.48 -6.83
CA ILE A 26 -19.83 5.77 -5.65
C ILE A 26 -20.84 5.88 -4.51
N ASN A 27 -21.38 4.74 -4.11
CA ASN A 27 -22.34 4.59 -3.01
C ASN A 27 -21.64 4.01 -1.77
N VAL A 28 -21.81 4.66 -0.62
CA VAL A 28 -21.22 4.23 0.65
C VAL A 28 -22.31 3.96 1.67
N GLU A 29 -22.36 2.74 2.19
CA GLU A 29 -23.35 2.27 3.16
C GLU A 29 -22.65 1.79 4.44
N ILE A 30 -23.25 2.02 5.61
CA ILE A 30 -22.66 1.66 6.90
C ILE A 30 -23.63 0.85 7.72
N THR A 31 -23.13 -0.26 8.26
CA THR A 31 -23.93 -1.23 8.98
C THR A 31 -24.12 -0.85 10.45
N ASP A 32 -24.92 -1.63 11.15
CA ASP A 32 -24.98 -1.58 12.61
C ASP A 32 -23.65 -2.01 13.25
N PRO A 33 -23.41 -1.62 14.52
CA PRO A 33 -22.16 -1.91 15.22
C PRO A 33 -21.91 -3.41 15.31
N THR A 34 -20.73 -3.84 14.86
CA THR A 34 -20.35 -5.26 14.84
C THR A 34 -19.53 -5.65 16.07
N SER A 35 -18.89 -4.69 16.76
CA SER A 35 -18.10 -4.95 17.97
C SER A 35 -18.66 -4.26 19.23
N ARG A 36 -18.61 -4.95 20.37
CA ARG A 36 -19.02 -4.44 21.69
C ARG A 36 -17.88 -4.35 22.72
N GLY A 37 -16.63 -4.60 22.32
CA GLY A 37 -15.50 -4.78 23.25
C GLY A 37 -14.51 -3.61 23.29
N LEU A 38 -14.04 -3.28 24.50
CA LEU A 38 -13.13 -2.15 24.79
C LEU A 38 -11.72 -2.23 24.17
N LEU A 39 -11.34 -3.31 23.48
CA LEU A 39 -9.98 -3.54 22.97
C LEU A 39 -9.93 -4.38 21.69
N THR A 40 -10.95 -4.27 20.84
CA THR A 40 -11.00 -4.95 19.55
C THR A 40 -10.60 -4.00 18.42
N GLY A 41 -9.70 -4.43 17.54
CA GLY A 41 -9.36 -3.72 16.30
C GLY A 41 -9.53 -4.64 15.09
N THR A 42 -10.09 -4.12 14.00
CA THR A 42 -10.13 -4.85 12.72
C THR A 42 -8.76 -4.78 12.04
N ILE A 43 -8.27 -5.93 11.57
CA ILE A 43 -7.08 -6.02 10.72
C ILE A 43 -7.49 -5.81 9.26
N GLY A 44 -8.50 -6.55 8.78
CA GLY A 44 -9.01 -6.41 7.42
C GLY A 44 -9.89 -7.58 6.98
N VAL A 45 -10.33 -7.54 5.72
CA VAL A 45 -11.00 -8.68 5.07
C VAL A 45 -9.92 -9.70 4.65
N ILE A 46 -10.13 -10.97 4.99
CA ILE A 46 -9.18 -12.07 4.72
C ILE A 46 -9.63 -13.03 3.61
N GLY A 47 -10.85 -12.86 3.10
CA GLY A 47 -11.35 -13.59 1.95
C GLY A 47 -12.85 -13.41 1.73
N THR A 48 -13.31 -13.87 0.56
CA THR A 48 -14.72 -13.82 0.15
C THR A 48 -15.24 -15.20 -0.28
N ALA A 49 -16.53 -15.43 -0.12
CA ALA A 49 -17.22 -16.62 -0.59
C ALA A 49 -18.51 -16.23 -1.32
N GLU A 50 -19.14 -17.21 -1.98
CA GLU A 50 -20.40 -16.99 -2.68
C GLU A 50 -21.53 -16.49 -1.77
N ASP A 51 -21.48 -16.80 -0.47
CA ASP A 51 -22.51 -16.46 0.50
C ASP A 51 -22.12 -15.31 1.45
N GLY A 52 -20.90 -14.77 1.35
CA GLY A 52 -20.43 -13.77 2.32
C GLY A 52 -18.94 -13.43 2.26
N TYR A 53 -18.43 -12.88 3.36
CA TYR A 53 -17.04 -12.47 3.48
C TYR A 53 -16.51 -12.70 4.89
N PHE A 54 -15.18 -12.79 4.98
CA PHE A 54 -14.45 -13.16 6.19
C PHE A 54 -13.60 -11.98 6.66
N LEU A 55 -13.77 -11.60 7.92
CA LEU A 55 -13.04 -10.50 8.55
C LEU A 55 -12.12 -11.04 9.64
N LEU A 56 -10.92 -10.47 9.74
CA LEU A 56 -9.99 -10.74 10.82
C LEU A 56 -9.96 -9.57 11.82
N ARG A 57 -10.15 -9.90 13.09
CA ARG A 57 -10.00 -8.97 14.22
C ARG A 57 -8.89 -9.42 15.14
N ALA A 58 -8.29 -8.44 15.82
CA ALA A 58 -7.43 -8.66 16.97
C ALA A 58 -8.13 -8.16 18.23
N ILE A 59 -8.14 -9.01 19.27
CA ILE A 59 -8.59 -8.66 20.62
C ILE A 59 -7.36 -8.57 21.51
N SER A 60 -7.02 -7.37 21.97
CA SER A 60 -5.91 -7.19 22.90
C SER A 60 -6.31 -7.58 24.33
N LYS A 61 -5.47 -8.39 25.00
CA LYS A 61 -5.57 -8.71 26.44
C LYS A 61 -4.75 -7.71 27.29
N GLY A 62 -4.95 -6.40 27.10
CA GLY A 62 -4.18 -5.33 27.74
C GLY A 62 -4.06 -4.08 26.85
N PHE A 63 -3.68 -2.93 27.42
CA PHE A 63 -3.86 -1.60 26.81
C PHE A 63 -3.31 -1.44 25.37
N SER A 64 -4.12 -0.74 24.55
CA SER A 64 -3.89 -0.16 23.21
C SER A 64 -3.26 -1.03 22.09
N LEU A 65 -4.11 -1.45 21.13
CA LEU A 65 -3.72 -1.86 19.76
C LEU A 65 -3.15 -0.71 18.91
N TYR A 66 -3.15 0.51 19.45
CA TYR A 66 -2.86 1.76 18.74
C TYR A 66 -1.56 2.43 19.21
N GLY A 67 -0.58 1.62 19.66
CA GLY A 67 0.82 2.01 19.59
C GLY A 67 1.57 2.34 20.88
N VAL A 68 1.06 1.96 22.06
CA VAL A 68 1.86 2.07 23.30
C VAL A 68 1.50 0.92 24.26
N GLY A 69 2.09 -0.26 24.08
CA GLY A 69 1.83 -1.41 24.97
C GLY A 69 2.79 -2.58 24.77
N VAL A 70 3.82 -2.66 25.61
CA VAL A 70 4.88 -3.70 25.59
C VAL A 70 4.30 -5.10 25.78
N GLY A 71 4.40 -5.95 24.75
CA GLY A 71 4.33 -7.41 24.90
C GLY A 71 2.95 -8.07 25.03
N THR A 72 1.84 -7.39 24.72
CA THR A 72 0.51 -8.01 24.81
C THR A 72 0.25 -8.99 23.66
N LYS A 73 -0.09 -10.25 24.01
CA LYS A 73 -0.60 -11.26 23.08
C LYS A 73 -2.04 -10.88 22.70
N GLY A 74 -2.25 -10.54 21.43
CA GLY A 74 -3.59 -10.40 20.86
C GLY A 74 -4.16 -11.77 20.50
N VAL A 75 -5.44 -11.98 20.80
CA VAL A 75 -6.19 -13.14 20.28
C VAL A 75 -6.81 -12.74 18.95
N LEU A 76 -6.50 -13.51 17.91
CA LEU A 76 -7.11 -13.33 16.60
C LEU A 76 -8.52 -13.93 16.58
N VAL A 77 -9.42 -13.29 15.85
CA VAL A 77 -10.80 -13.74 15.66
C VAL A 77 -11.16 -13.65 14.20
N VAL A 78 -11.62 -14.77 13.64
CA VAL A 78 -12.22 -14.81 12.30
C VAL A 78 -13.72 -14.69 12.46
N GLU A 79 -14.31 -13.78 11.70
CA GLU A 79 -15.75 -13.56 11.63
C GLU A 79 -16.24 -13.77 10.20
N LYS A 80 -17.36 -14.47 10.05
CA LYS A 80 -18.07 -14.62 8.79
C LYS A 80 -19.31 -13.75 8.82
N PHE A 81 -19.47 -12.94 7.79
CA PHE A 81 -20.65 -12.14 7.54
C PHE A 81 -21.31 -12.60 6.24
N ASN A 82 -22.63 -12.51 6.17
CA ASN A 82 -23.36 -12.74 4.92
C ASN A 82 -23.27 -11.50 3.99
N LYS A 83 -23.87 -11.59 2.80
CA LYS A 83 -23.94 -10.48 1.83
C LYS A 83 -24.66 -9.22 2.33
N ASP A 84 -25.52 -9.39 3.33
CA ASP A 84 -26.27 -8.30 3.99
C ASP A 84 -25.54 -7.77 5.23
N TYR A 85 -24.28 -8.15 5.41
CA TYR A 85 -23.41 -7.68 6.47
C TYR A 85 -23.83 -8.03 7.89
N VAL A 86 -24.60 -9.11 8.01
CA VAL A 86 -24.98 -9.69 9.29
C VAL A 86 -23.92 -10.72 9.69
N LEU A 87 -23.41 -10.59 10.92
CA LEU A 87 -22.48 -11.56 11.51
C LEU A 87 -23.18 -12.92 11.66
N GLU A 88 -22.72 -13.93 10.92
CA GLU A 88 -23.24 -15.29 11.02
C GLU A 88 -22.47 -16.10 12.06
N LYS A 89 -21.15 -15.93 12.10
CA LYS A 89 -20.26 -16.78 12.92
C LYS A 89 -18.99 -16.06 13.30
N SER A 90 -18.46 -16.39 14.48
CA SER A 90 -17.21 -15.85 15.00
C SER A 90 -16.42 -16.95 15.69
N ARG A 91 -15.11 -17.00 15.48
CA ARG A 91 -14.23 -17.98 16.11
C ARG A 91 -12.87 -17.39 16.46
N LYS A 92 -12.45 -17.60 17.71
CA LYS A 92 -11.10 -17.25 18.18
C LYS A 92 -10.06 -18.24 17.66
N ILE A 93 -8.87 -17.75 17.35
CA ILE A 93 -7.68 -18.53 17.07
C ILE A 93 -6.82 -18.50 18.34
N GLU A 94 -6.93 -19.55 19.16
CA GLU A 94 -6.33 -19.56 20.50
C GLU A 94 -4.87 -20.01 20.50
N ASP A 95 -4.45 -20.80 19.52
CA ASP A 95 -3.13 -21.44 19.45
C ASP A 95 -2.09 -20.66 18.63
N ILE A 96 -2.48 -19.54 18.01
CA ILE A 96 -1.60 -18.71 17.17
C ILE A 96 -1.74 -17.26 17.63
N PRO A 97 -0.86 -16.78 18.53
CA PRO A 97 -0.94 -15.41 19.02
C PRO A 97 -0.49 -14.43 17.94
N MET A 98 -1.12 -13.25 17.94
CA MET A 98 -0.57 -12.08 17.28
C MET A 98 0.23 -11.29 18.31
N THR A 99 1.48 -10.98 18.00
CA THR A 99 2.32 -10.20 18.89
C THR A 99 2.66 -8.86 18.26
N VAL A 100 2.28 -7.80 18.97
CA VAL A 100 2.41 -6.41 18.52
C VAL A 100 3.82 -5.85 18.76
N MET A 101 4.71 -6.60 19.45
CA MET A 101 6.11 -6.21 19.54
C MET A 101 7.11 -7.36 19.46
N ASN A 102 6.95 -8.43 20.23
CA ASN A 102 7.89 -9.55 20.19
C ASN A 102 7.16 -10.81 19.74
N LYS A 103 7.62 -11.48 18.67
CA LYS A 103 7.10 -12.79 18.25
C LYS A 103 7.01 -13.72 19.46
N ALA A 104 5.87 -14.40 19.61
CA ALA A 104 5.70 -15.30 20.75
C ALA A 104 6.69 -16.47 20.63
N ASN A 105 7.16 -16.98 21.77
CA ASN A 105 8.19 -18.02 21.80
C ASN A 105 7.76 -19.38 21.20
N ASP A 106 6.49 -19.60 20.86
CA ASP A 106 6.05 -20.82 20.17
C ASP A 106 5.66 -20.53 18.72
N LYS A 107 4.50 -19.90 18.47
CA LYS A 107 4.00 -19.57 17.12
C LYS A 107 3.80 -18.08 16.95
N SER A 108 3.94 -17.60 15.73
CA SER A 108 3.61 -16.24 15.34
C SER A 108 2.68 -16.25 14.15
N PHE A 109 1.58 -15.50 14.23
CA PHE A 109 0.81 -15.13 13.05
C PHE A 109 1.71 -14.43 12.03
N GLU A 110 1.59 -14.77 10.76
CA GLU A 110 2.25 -14.07 9.66
C GLU A 110 1.22 -13.33 8.79
N PHE A 111 0.31 -14.07 8.13
CA PHE A 111 -0.70 -13.49 7.24
C PHE A 111 -1.85 -14.47 6.94
N PHE A 112 -2.90 -13.96 6.28
CA PHE A 112 -3.89 -14.78 5.57
C PHE A 112 -3.69 -14.65 4.07
N TYR A 113 -4.06 -15.68 3.33
CA TYR A 113 -4.08 -15.68 1.87
C TYR A 113 -5.31 -16.43 1.37
N GLN A 114 -5.97 -15.89 0.34
CA GLN A 114 -7.06 -16.56 -0.35
C GLN A 114 -6.58 -17.04 -1.72
N ASP A 115 -6.71 -18.35 -1.98
CA ASP A 115 -6.33 -18.94 -3.26
C ASP A 115 -7.39 -18.69 -4.36
N SER A 116 -7.05 -19.06 -5.60
CA SER A 116 -7.93 -18.92 -6.77
C SER A 116 -9.22 -19.74 -6.65
N ASN A 117 -9.21 -20.85 -5.91
CA ASN A 117 -10.36 -21.69 -5.59
C ASN A 117 -11.15 -21.16 -4.36
N LYS A 118 -10.91 -19.92 -3.96
CA LYS A 118 -11.52 -19.24 -2.80
C LYS A 118 -11.21 -19.89 -1.45
N GLY A 119 -10.26 -20.81 -1.38
CA GLY A 119 -9.75 -21.38 -0.14
C GLY A 119 -9.00 -20.33 0.67
N ILE A 120 -9.35 -20.19 1.96
CA ILE A 120 -8.72 -19.22 2.87
C ILE A 120 -7.70 -19.96 3.73
N TRP A 121 -6.47 -19.45 3.77
CA TRP A 121 -5.34 -20.07 4.43
C TRP A 121 -4.75 -19.14 5.48
N LEU A 122 -4.58 -19.65 6.69
CA LEU A 122 -3.85 -19.01 7.77
C LEU A 122 -2.39 -19.44 7.72
N PHE A 123 -1.47 -18.48 7.58
CA PHE A 123 -0.04 -18.70 7.67
C PHE A 123 0.50 -18.27 9.03
N TYR A 124 1.30 -19.14 9.63
CA TYR A 124 1.96 -18.87 10.90
C TYR A 124 3.34 -19.51 10.91
N SER A 125 4.29 -18.88 11.59
CA SER A 125 5.62 -19.43 11.79
C SER A 125 5.77 -20.05 13.17
N ASP A 126 6.63 -21.06 13.30
CA ASP A 126 7.18 -21.49 14.57
C ASP A 126 8.70 -21.68 14.46
N GLU A 127 9.32 -21.94 15.61
CA GLU A 127 10.75 -22.22 15.69
C GLU A 127 10.98 -23.62 16.27
N SER A 128 11.78 -24.42 15.60
CA SER A 128 12.17 -25.75 16.06
C SER A 128 13.51 -26.15 15.48
N ASN A 129 14.39 -26.73 16.31
CA ASN A 129 15.69 -27.25 15.90
C ASN A 129 16.54 -26.23 15.11
N ASP A 130 16.58 -24.98 15.57
CA ASP A 130 17.29 -23.87 14.92
C ASP A 130 16.81 -23.57 13.49
N LYS A 131 15.54 -23.86 13.22
CA LYS A 131 14.88 -23.54 11.95
C LYS A 131 13.62 -22.73 12.21
N ASN A 132 13.38 -21.75 11.35
CA ASN A 132 12.14 -20.99 11.30
C ASN A 132 11.24 -21.67 10.26
N ARG A 133 10.12 -22.23 10.70
CA ARG A 133 9.23 -23.03 9.86
C ARG A 133 7.96 -22.26 9.60
N LEU A 134 7.56 -22.14 8.35
CA LEU A 134 6.28 -21.57 7.96
C LEU A 134 5.28 -22.70 7.76
N PHE A 135 4.14 -22.61 8.43
CA PHE A 135 3.01 -23.52 8.27
C PHE A 135 1.82 -22.78 7.70
N ARG A 136 0.94 -23.53 7.03
CA ARG A 136 -0.40 -23.08 6.67
C ARG A 136 -1.47 -24.01 7.23
N LYS A 137 -2.64 -23.46 7.53
CA LYS A 137 -3.87 -24.22 7.83
C LYS A 137 -5.01 -23.71 6.96
N LYS A 138 -5.75 -24.62 6.33
CA LYS A 138 -6.97 -24.27 5.58
C LYS A 138 -8.10 -23.95 6.56
N LEU A 139 -8.81 -22.86 6.33
CA LEU A 139 -10.05 -22.52 7.01
C LEU A 139 -11.20 -23.33 6.38
N ASP A 140 -11.89 -24.11 7.21
CA ASP A 140 -13.23 -24.58 6.89
C ASP A 140 -14.18 -23.39 7.04
N GLN A 141 -14.70 -22.91 5.91
CA GLN A 141 -15.52 -21.71 5.83
C GLN A 141 -16.91 -21.86 6.45
N HIS A 142 -17.40 -23.08 6.65
CA HIS A 142 -18.67 -23.35 7.33
C HIS A 142 -18.48 -23.42 8.85
N THR A 143 -17.42 -24.10 9.31
CA THR A 143 -17.19 -24.30 10.75
C THR A 143 -16.30 -23.22 11.39
N LEU A 144 -15.62 -22.42 10.57
CA LEU A 144 -14.47 -21.57 10.90
C LEU A 144 -13.31 -22.34 11.56
N ALA A 145 -13.33 -23.68 11.54
CA ALA A 145 -12.24 -24.48 12.06
C ALA A 145 -11.03 -24.41 11.13
N PHE A 146 -9.85 -24.57 11.69
CA PHE A 146 -8.64 -24.75 10.91
C PHE A 146 -8.29 -26.23 10.84
N GLY A 147 -7.96 -26.70 9.64
CA GLY A 147 -7.50 -28.06 9.41
C GLY A 147 -6.12 -28.34 10.02
N ALA A 148 -5.57 -29.52 9.69
CA ALA A 148 -4.22 -29.89 10.07
C ALA A 148 -3.18 -28.91 9.48
N PRO A 149 -2.10 -28.60 10.20
CA PRO A 149 -1.03 -27.76 9.69
C PRO A 149 -0.26 -28.48 8.58
N ILE A 150 0.09 -27.73 7.55
CA ILE A 150 0.92 -28.18 6.42
C ILE A 150 2.18 -27.32 6.43
N LEU A 151 3.36 -27.95 6.46
CA LEU A 151 4.63 -27.26 6.33
C LEU A 151 4.74 -26.65 4.93
N VAL A 152 5.05 -25.37 4.86
CA VAL A 152 5.24 -24.61 3.61
C VAL A 152 6.71 -24.41 3.34
N SER A 153 7.45 -23.96 4.35
CA SER A 153 8.86 -23.61 4.23
C SER A 153 9.59 -23.92 5.52
N GLU A 154 10.88 -24.23 5.40
CA GLU A 154 11.78 -24.43 6.52
C GLU A 154 13.14 -23.79 6.20
N GLN A 155 13.47 -22.68 6.88
CA GLN A 155 14.74 -21.99 6.71
C GLN A 155 15.64 -22.18 7.95
N PRO A 156 16.97 -22.31 7.80
CA PRO A 156 17.89 -22.29 8.93
C PRO A 156 17.91 -20.91 9.61
N ILE A 157 18.06 -20.90 10.94
CA ILE A 157 18.31 -19.68 11.70
C ILE A 157 19.83 -19.47 11.75
N VAL A 158 20.33 -18.61 10.86
CA VAL A 158 21.77 -18.38 10.67
C VAL A 158 22.41 -17.69 11.88
N ASP A 159 21.70 -16.77 12.54
CA ASP A 159 22.18 -16.11 13.76
C ASP A 159 21.06 -15.98 14.80
N LYS A 160 21.20 -16.71 15.91
CA LYS A 160 20.26 -16.73 17.05
C LYS A 160 20.19 -15.38 17.79
N LYS A 161 21.18 -14.48 17.58
CA LYS A 161 21.22 -13.13 18.17
C LYS A 161 20.46 -12.10 17.35
N LEU A 162 20.25 -12.33 16.05
CA LEU A 162 19.35 -11.51 15.26
C LEU A 162 17.94 -11.74 15.78
N ASP A 163 17.21 -10.64 16.03
CA ASP A 163 15.95 -10.67 16.78
C ASP A 163 15.00 -11.71 16.19
N ARG A 164 14.90 -12.84 16.90
CA ARG A 164 13.78 -13.78 17.02
C ARG A 164 12.82 -13.76 15.84
N ARG A 165 13.16 -14.62 14.86
CA ARG A 165 12.36 -15.05 13.69
C ARG A 165 12.12 -13.93 12.69
N SER A 166 12.68 -14.14 11.51
CA SER A 166 12.29 -13.40 10.32
C SER A 166 10.75 -13.43 10.16
N SER A 167 10.13 -12.30 9.82
CA SER A 167 8.72 -12.29 9.43
C SER A 167 8.60 -12.73 7.99
N TYR A 168 7.68 -13.65 7.72
CA TYR A 168 7.36 -14.02 6.36
C TYR A 168 6.41 -12.97 5.78
N SER A 169 6.62 -12.65 4.52
CA SER A 169 5.71 -11.84 3.72
C SER A 169 5.39 -12.59 2.44
N ILE A 170 4.27 -12.22 1.81
CA ILE A 170 3.81 -12.81 0.57
C ILE A 170 3.63 -11.72 -0.48
N VAL A 171 3.98 -12.03 -1.73
CA VAL A 171 3.66 -11.22 -2.89
C VAL A 171 3.11 -12.13 -4.00
N PRO A 172 1.88 -11.90 -4.50
CA PRO A 172 1.39 -12.60 -5.68
C PRO A 172 1.97 -12.01 -6.97
N SER A 173 1.99 -12.80 -8.03
CA SER A 173 2.17 -12.30 -9.39
C SER A 173 0.93 -11.54 -9.85
N GLU A 174 1.04 -10.73 -10.90
CA GLU A 174 -0.07 -9.90 -11.41
C GLU A 174 -1.29 -10.75 -11.80
N ASP A 175 -1.05 -11.87 -12.48
CA ASP A 175 -2.09 -12.82 -12.89
C ASP A 175 -2.49 -13.83 -11.80
N ASN A 176 -1.90 -13.73 -10.60
CA ASN A 176 -2.04 -14.68 -9.49
C ASN A 176 -1.69 -16.14 -9.86
N SER A 177 -0.97 -16.38 -10.96
CA SER A 177 -0.49 -17.72 -11.34
C SER A 177 0.62 -18.21 -10.41
N LYS A 178 1.32 -17.28 -9.75
CA LYS A 178 2.41 -17.54 -8.81
C LYS A 178 2.28 -16.66 -7.58
N PHE A 179 2.96 -17.07 -6.51
CA PHE A 179 3.24 -16.20 -5.37
C PHE A 179 4.60 -16.53 -4.79
N ALA A 180 5.22 -15.54 -4.15
CA ALA A 180 6.49 -15.70 -3.46
C ALA A 180 6.27 -15.50 -1.97
N VAL A 181 6.84 -16.40 -1.18
CA VAL A 181 7.06 -16.21 0.26
C VAL A 181 8.49 -15.74 0.44
N PHE A 182 8.68 -14.64 1.16
CA PHE A 182 10.00 -14.09 1.36
C PHE A 182 10.22 -13.61 2.79
N SER A 183 11.50 -13.54 3.17
CA SER A 183 11.92 -13.08 4.48
C SER A 183 13.31 -12.49 4.44
N PHE A 184 13.50 -11.33 5.09
CA PHE A 184 14.80 -10.65 5.14
C PHE A 184 15.15 -10.33 6.60
N VAL A 185 16.33 -10.75 7.04
CA VAL A 185 16.82 -10.53 8.41
C VAL A 185 18.14 -9.78 8.38
N GLY A 186 18.10 -8.50 8.76
CA GLY A 186 19.31 -7.69 8.85
C GLY A 186 20.18 -8.05 10.03
N ASN A 187 21.49 -8.11 9.77
CA ASN A 187 22.53 -8.26 10.77
C ASN A 187 23.24 -6.93 11.04
N LYS A 188 22.98 -6.34 12.22
CA LYS A 188 23.62 -5.08 12.64
C LYS A 188 25.15 -5.18 12.75
N SER A 189 25.70 -6.38 12.88
CA SER A 189 27.15 -6.60 13.05
C SER A 189 27.90 -6.85 11.74
N ASN A 190 27.23 -7.26 10.66
CA ASN A 190 27.88 -7.72 9.43
C ASN A 190 27.51 -6.90 8.18
N GLU A 191 26.83 -5.75 8.32
CA GLU A 191 26.41 -4.89 7.18
C GLU A 191 25.70 -5.66 6.04
N GLY A 192 24.99 -6.73 6.40
CA GLY A 192 24.37 -7.68 5.50
C GLY A 192 23.07 -8.21 6.08
N SER A 193 22.24 -8.78 5.22
CA SER A 193 20.96 -9.40 5.56
C SER A 193 20.89 -10.81 5.02
N GLU A 194 20.34 -11.72 5.82
CA GLU A 194 19.95 -13.04 5.33
C GLU A 194 18.64 -12.90 4.56
N ALA A 195 18.63 -13.38 3.32
CA ALA A 195 17.52 -13.33 2.40
C ALA A 195 16.98 -14.74 2.12
N TYR A 196 15.67 -14.88 2.31
CA TYR A 196 14.88 -16.03 1.93
C TYR A 196 13.87 -15.62 0.87
N VAL A 197 13.82 -16.34 -0.24
CA VAL A 197 12.75 -16.23 -1.24
C VAL A 197 12.40 -17.61 -1.73
N GLU A 198 11.12 -17.95 -1.73
CA GLU A 198 10.59 -19.17 -2.34
C GLU A 198 9.38 -18.83 -3.19
N VAL A 199 9.37 -19.30 -4.44
CA VAL A 199 8.29 -19.09 -5.39
C VAL A 199 7.49 -20.37 -5.56
N PHE A 200 6.18 -20.22 -5.54
CA PHE A 200 5.21 -21.29 -5.68
C PHE A 200 4.30 -21.05 -6.89
N ASP A 201 3.78 -22.14 -7.45
CA ASP A 201 2.64 -22.08 -8.36
C ASP A 201 1.32 -21.78 -7.61
N SER A 202 0.23 -21.57 -8.35
CA SER A 202 -1.11 -21.34 -7.79
C SER A 202 -1.68 -22.52 -6.97
N SER A 203 -1.11 -23.71 -7.12
CA SER A 203 -1.42 -24.90 -6.31
C SER A 203 -0.54 -25.03 -5.08
N MET A 204 0.31 -24.02 -4.83
CA MET A 204 1.26 -23.93 -3.73
C MET A 204 2.34 -25.03 -3.76
N ASN A 205 2.69 -25.53 -4.94
CA ASN A 205 3.88 -26.36 -5.13
C ASN A 205 5.10 -25.45 -5.29
N SER A 206 6.16 -25.77 -4.56
CA SER A 206 7.43 -25.03 -4.66
C SER A 206 8.03 -25.21 -6.06
N GLU A 207 8.33 -24.09 -6.71
CA GLU A 207 9.02 -24.09 -8.01
C GLU A 207 10.51 -23.89 -7.83
N TRP A 208 10.91 -22.93 -7.00
CA TRP A 208 12.31 -22.69 -6.66
C TRP A 208 12.41 -21.92 -5.36
N GLN A 209 13.55 -22.06 -4.68
CA GLN A 209 13.88 -21.34 -3.46
C GLN A 209 15.32 -20.84 -3.51
N MET A 210 15.59 -19.75 -2.79
CA MET A 210 16.92 -19.19 -2.59
C MET A 210 17.09 -18.79 -1.12
N ASN A 211 18.22 -19.19 -0.54
CA ASN A 211 18.71 -18.76 0.76
C ASN A 211 20.11 -18.19 0.54
N THR A 212 20.30 -16.89 0.75
CA THR A 212 21.58 -16.21 0.47
C THR A 212 21.76 -15.00 1.39
N SER A 213 22.97 -14.47 1.46
CA SER A 213 23.26 -13.22 2.15
C SER A 213 23.32 -12.07 1.14
N ILE A 214 22.59 -11.00 1.40
CA ILE A 214 22.61 -9.77 0.58
C ILE A 214 23.23 -8.60 1.37
N PRO A 215 23.90 -7.65 0.71
CA PRO A 215 24.43 -6.46 1.38
C PRO A 215 23.29 -5.55 1.90
N GLU A 216 23.29 -5.20 3.19
CA GLU A 216 22.37 -4.19 3.74
C GLU A 216 23.10 -3.38 4.83
N TYR A 217 23.74 -2.30 4.40
CA TYR A 217 24.48 -1.38 5.28
C TYR A 217 23.55 -0.60 6.23
N ASN A 218 23.92 -0.56 7.51
CA ASN A 218 23.34 0.34 8.53
C ASN A 218 21.81 0.54 8.48
N LYS A 219 21.01 -0.54 8.41
CA LYS A 219 19.62 -0.44 8.90
C LYS A 219 19.68 -0.17 10.40
N GLY A 220 19.50 1.10 10.78
CA GLY A 220 19.15 1.46 12.15
C GLY A 220 17.91 0.65 12.47
N GLY A 221 18.10 -0.44 13.23
CA GLY A 221 17.13 -1.53 13.32
C GLY A 221 15.73 -0.98 13.50
N LEU A 222 14.95 -1.02 12.43
CA LEU A 222 13.53 -0.78 12.52
C LEU A 222 13.02 -1.99 13.27
N ASP A 223 12.67 -1.77 14.52
CA ASP A 223 11.71 -2.59 15.23
C ASP A 223 10.55 -2.83 14.26
N THR A 224 10.55 -4.01 13.63
CA THR A 224 9.49 -4.63 12.81
C THR A 224 8.18 -4.82 13.58
N LYS A 225 8.13 -4.24 14.78
CA LYS A 225 7.33 -4.63 15.93
C LYS A 225 5.91 -4.12 15.80
N LEU A 226 5.71 -2.84 15.49
CA LEU A 226 4.36 -2.26 15.35
C LEU A 226 3.91 -2.05 13.89
N TYR A 227 4.86 -1.93 12.97
CA TYR A 227 4.62 -1.53 11.58
C TYR A 227 4.34 -2.71 10.62
N GLY A 228 4.59 -3.95 11.02
CA GLY A 228 4.41 -5.14 10.18
C GLY A 228 2.96 -5.40 9.77
N ILE A 229 1.99 -5.15 10.66
CA ILE A 229 0.55 -5.36 10.39
C ILE A 229 0.01 -4.30 9.40
N ILE A 230 0.61 -3.11 9.36
CA ILE A 230 0.25 -2.05 8.41
C ILE A 230 1.04 -2.19 7.10
N LYS A 231 2.26 -2.75 7.12
CA LYS A 231 3.07 -3.01 5.92
C LYS A 231 2.56 -4.17 5.07
N SER A 232 1.89 -5.19 5.62
CA SER A 232 1.24 -6.21 4.79
C SER A 232 0.04 -5.65 3.99
N LEU A 233 -0.46 -4.47 4.39
CA LEU A 233 -1.52 -3.73 3.69
C LEU A 233 -0.98 -2.52 2.90
N ASN A 234 0.27 -2.10 3.14
CA ASN A 234 0.93 -0.94 2.52
C ASN A 234 2.43 -1.21 2.29
N SER A 235 2.78 -2.33 1.65
CA SER A 235 4.12 -2.46 1.10
C SER A 235 4.21 -1.51 -0.10
N ASN A 236 4.52 -0.24 0.17
CA ASN A 236 4.93 0.75 -0.82
C ASN A 236 5.77 0.00 -1.85
N GLY A 237 5.29 -0.05 -3.10
CA GLY A 237 5.64 -1.07 -4.09
C GLY A 237 7.13 -1.22 -4.30
N ASN A 238 7.82 -1.94 -3.43
CA ASN A 238 9.26 -2.14 -3.42
C ASN A 238 9.60 -3.62 -3.58
N VAL A 239 8.58 -4.46 -3.71
CA VAL A 239 8.71 -5.89 -3.99
C VAL A 239 7.71 -6.23 -5.09
N ARG A 240 8.13 -7.01 -6.08
CA ARG A 240 7.30 -7.49 -7.18
C ARG A 240 7.65 -8.94 -7.53
N LEU A 241 6.68 -9.66 -8.05
CA LEU A 241 6.84 -11.00 -8.60
C LEU A 241 6.27 -11.03 -10.01
N SER A 242 7.10 -11.38 -10.99
CA SER A 242 6.63 -11.57 -12.36
C SER A 242 5.83 -12.87 -12.50
N ASN A 243 5.00 -12.96 -13.54
CA ASN A 243 4.28 -14.22 -13.88
C ASN A 243 5.24 -15.35 -14.29
N GLU A 244 6.51 -15.03 -14.60
CA GLU A 244 7.57 -16.01 -14.87
C GLU A 244 8.29 -16.46 -13.60
N GLY A 245 7.94 -15.88 -12.45
CA GLY A 245 8.52 -16.21 -11.16
C GLY A 245 9.86 -15.53 -10.91
N VAL A 246 10.05 -14.29 -11.41
CA VAL A 246 11.19 -13.43 -11.07
C VAL A 246 10.78 -12.54 -9.91
N PHE A 247 11.47 -12.65 -8.79
CA PHE A 247 11.21 -11.83 -7.60
C PHE A 247 12.18 -10.66 -7.58
N ASN A 248 11.64 -9.44 -7.56
CA ASN A 248 12.39 -8.21 -7.57
C ASN A 248 12.16 -7.41 -6.29
N MET A 249 13.22 -6.83 -5.73
CA MET A 249 13.14 -6.02 -4.51
C MET A 249 14.00 -4.76 -4.61
N LEU A 250 13.42 -3.63 -4.21
CA LEU A 250 14.08 -2.35 -4.01
C LEU A 250 14.28 -2.09 -2.50
N SER A 251 15.53 -1.93 -2.06
CA SER A 251 15.87 -1.61 -0.68
C SER A 251 16.58 -0.26 -0.61
N LYS A 252 16.17 0.61 0.33
CA LYS A 252 16.90 1.82 0.68
C LYS A 252 17.81 1.52 1.87
N VAL A 253 19.07 1.88 1.75
CA VAL A 253 20.14 1.50 2.67
C VAL A 253 20.92 2.76 3.08
N ASP A 254 20.98 3.07 4.37
CA ASP A 254 21.71 4.25 4.86
C ASP A 254 23.22 3.97 4.89
N ILE A 255 24.04 4.86 4.34
CA ILE A 255 25.50 4.70 4.33
C ILE A 255 26.09 5.14 5.68
N VAL A 256 25.57 6.24 6.22
CA VAL A 256 26.01 6.82 7.50
C VAL A 256 24.85 6.83 8.48
N LYS A 257 25.06 6.28 9.67
CA LYS A 257 24.05 6.24 10.74
C LYS A 257 23.56 7.65 11.08
N GLY A 258 22.28 7.93 10.77
CA GLY A 258 21.63 9.22 11.05
C GLY A 258 21.94 10.35 10.05
N GLY A 259 22.62 10.05 8.94
CA GLY A 259 22.89 11.00 7.86
C GLY A 259 21.84 10.99 6.75
N ASN A 260 21.88 12.01 5.87
CA ASN A 260 21.10 12.05 4.63
C ASN A 260 21.74 11.25 3.48
N GLU A 261 22.81 10.50 3.75
CA GLU A 261 23.52 9.68 2.76
C GLU A 261 23.00 8.25 2.81
N PHE A 262 22.35 7.84 1.73
CA PHE A 262 21.81 6.50 1.53
C PHE A 262 22.02 6.06 0.08
N MET A 263 21.89 4.77 -0.17
CA MET A 263 21.87 4.13 -1.49
C MET A 263 20.56 3.39 -1.69
N HIS A 264 20.22 3.13 -2.94
CA HIS A 264 19.17 2.17 -3.26
C HIS A 264 19.81 0.93 -3.90
N PHE A 265 19.41 -0.24 -3.43
CA PHE A 265 19.80 -1.53 -3.98
C PHE A 265 18.58 -2.16 -4.64
N MET A 266 18.77 -2.60 -5.87
CA MET A 266 17.82 -3.39 -6.62
C MET A 266 18.31 -4.83 -6.65
N TYR A 267 17.43 -5.75 -6.30
CA TYR A 267 17.71 -7.18 -6.26
C TYR A 267 16.80 -7.93 -7.22
N SER A 268 17.34 -8.95 -7.87
CA SER A 268 16.58 -9.92 -8.66
C SER A 268 16.94 -11.34 -8.26
N PHE A 269 15.91 -12.11 -7.93
CA PHE A 269 15.98 -13.51 -7.54
C PHE A 269 15.17 -14.31 -8.55
N TYR A 270 15.76 -15.35 -9.14
CA TYR A 270 15.07 -16.22 -10.09
C TYR A 270 15.69 -17.62 -10.11
N ARG A 271 15.01 -18.57 -10.76
CA ARG A 271 15.44 -19.96 -10.86
C ARG A 271 16.77 -20.07 -11.62
N GLY A 272 17.68 -20.90 -11.10
CA GLY A 272 18.90 -21.31 -11.82
C GLY A 272 20.13 -20.44 -11.55
N ILE A 273 20.03 -19.49 -10.61
CA ILE A 273 21.17 -18.74 -10.07
C ILE A 273 21.34 -19.05 -8.58
N ASP A 274 22.58 -19.03 -8.10
CA ASP A 274 22.90 -19.28 -6.68
C ASP A 274 22.84 -18.00 -5.85
N ASP A 275 23.22 -16.86 -6.46
CA ASP A 275 23.23 -15.55 -5.84
C ASP A 275 22.34 -14.58 -6.61
N PRO A 276 21.64 -13.66 -5.92
CA PRO A 276 20.76 -12.70 -6.57
C PRO A 276 21.57 -11.72 -7.41
N VAL A 277 20.98 -11.26 -8.51
CA VAL A 277 21.56 -10.16 -9.28
C VAL A 277 21.30 -8.87 -8.52
N ILE A 278 22.36 -8.07 -8.35
CA ILE A 278 22.32 -6.83 -7.57
C ILE A 278 22.73 -5.66 -8.46
N ASN A 279 21.90 -4.62 -8.51
CA ASN A 279 22.26 -3.32 -9.07
C ASN A 279 22.16 -2.25 -7.97
N TYR A 280 23.13 -1.35 -7.89
CA TYR A 280 23.15 -0.29 -6.90
C TYR A 280 23.01 1.08 -7.57
N LEU A 281 22.08 1.88 -7.06
CA LEU A 281 21.86 3.25 -7.48
C LEU A 281 22.58 4.16 -6.50
N LYS A 282 23.72 4.70 -6.95
CA LYS A 282 24.49 5.66 -6.18
C LYS A 282 23.98 7.07 -6.42
N ASN A 283 23.73 7.79 -5.34
CA ASN A 283 23.53 9.23 -5.39
C ASN A 283 24.86 9.89 -5.81
N THR A 284 24.90 10.42 -7.04
CA THR A 284 26.03 11.18 -7.55
C THR A 284 25.85 12.65 -7.20
N ASP A 285 25.39 13.44 -8.16
CA ASP A 285 25.00 14.84 -8.14
C ASP A 285 23.49 15.01 -7.96
N LYS A 286 22.71 13.96 -8.24
CA LYS A 286 21.26 13.89 -8.01
C LYS A 286 20.96 12.84 -6.95
N TYR A 287 20.24 13.26 -5.93
CA TYR A 287 19.90 12.44 -4.77
C TYR A 287 18.51 11.86 -4.96
N LEU A 288 18.42 10.55 -5.10
CA LEU A 288 17.17 9.83 -5.33
C LEU A 288 16.31 9.84 -4.06
N LEU A 289 15.03 10.15 -4.19
CA LEU A 289 14.09 10.32 -3.09
C LEU A 289 12.84 9.48 -3.35
N ARG A 290 12.36 8.79 -2.32
CA ARG A 290 11.06 8.08 -2.34
C ARG A 290 10.94 7.13 -3.55
N MET A 291 12.00 6.39 -3.84
CA MET A 291 12.00 5.42 -4.92
C MET A 291 10.96 4.31 -4.68
N SER A 292 10.38 3.83 -5.77
CA SER A 292 9.43 2.72 -5.80
C SER A 292 9.63 1.88 -7.07
N LEU A 293 9.25 0.62 -6.95
CA LEU A 293 9.33 -0.44 -7.95
C LEU A 293 7.94 -0.71 -8.58
N VAL A 294 7.88 -0.63 -9.90
CA VAL A 294 6.71 -0.98 -10.68
C VAL A 294 7.09 -2.00 -11.75
N GLN A 295 6.20 -2.93 -12.03
CA GLN A 295 6.31 -3.83 -13.17
C GLN A 295 5.30 -3.34 -14.19
N ASP A 296 5.73 -3.15 -15.43
CA ASP A 296 4.83 -2.76 -16.51
C ASP A 296 4.21 -3.95 -17.23
N LYS A 297 3.31 -3.68 -18.17
CA LYS A 297 2.61 -4.72 -18.92
C LYS A 297 3.53 -5.48 -19.88
N ASN A 298 4.66 -4.89 -20.25
CA ASN A 298 5.70 -5.54 -21.06
C ASN A 298 6.59 -6.46 -20.21
N LYS A 299 6.32 -6.54 -18.90
CA LYS A 299 7.04 -7.30 -17.87
C LYS A 299 8.41 -6.74 -17.53
N ASP A 300 8.75 -5.55 -18.02
CA ASP A 300 9.94 -4.86 -17.59
C ASP A 300 9.73 -4.25 -16.22
N VAL A 301 10.86 -4.06 -15.54
CA VAL A 301 10.88 -3.48 -14.21
C VAL A 301 11.26 -2.02 -14.32
N ARG A 302 10.40 -1.14 -13.81
CA ARG A 302 10.67 0.29 -13.74
C ARG A 302 10.84 0.75 -12.31
N LEU A 303 11.85 1.58 -12.10
CA LEU A 303 12.05 2.34 -10.87
C LEU A 303 11.56 3.76 -11.11
N VAL A 304 10.69 4.23 -10.24
CA VAL A 304 10.15 5.59 -10.29
C VAL A 304 10.28 6.26 -8.94
N GLY A 305 10.59 7.56 -8.94
CA GLY A 305 10.72 8.32 -7.73
C GLY A 305 10.98 9.79 -8.01
N TYR A 306 11.40 10.50 -6.97
CA TYR A 306 11.81 11.89 -7.03
C TYR A 306 13.33 11.99 -6.98
N TYR A 307 13.88 13.15 -7.33
CA TYR A 307 15.27 13.46 -7.02
C TYR A 307 15.43 14.89 -6.50
N SER A 308 16.55 15.14 -5.84
CA SER A 308 17.02 16.48 -5.49
C SER A 308 18.42 16.73 -6.02
N ASN A 309 18.71 17.96 -6.44
CA ASN A 309 20.05 18.46 -6.74
C ASN A 309 20.77 18.97 -5.47
N ASP A 310 20.05 19.12 -4.35
CA ASP A 310 20.63 19.54 -3.07
C ASP A 310 20.95 18.33 -2.19
N LYS A 311 22.22 18.16 -1.83
CA LYS A 311 22.69 17.14 -0.88
C LYS A 311 21.96 17.19 0.47
N LYS A 312 21.47 18.36 0.87
CA LYS A 312 20.70 18.53 2.12
C LYS A 312 19.24 18.10 1.98
N LEU A 313 18.81 17.67 0.79
CA LEU A 313 17.47 17.18 0.48
C LEU A 313 16.39 18.18 0.91
N ARG A 314 16.60 19.46 0.60
CA ARG A 314 15.69 20.53 1.02
C ARG A 314 14.44 20.64 0.15
N GLN A 315 14.47 20.07 -1.05
CA GLN A 315 13.38 20.12 -2.01
C GLN A 315 13.41 18.92 -2.95
N ILE A 316 12.33 18.74 -3.70
CA ILE A 316 12.27 17.87 -4.88
C ILE A 316 12.46 18.75 -6.11
N ASP A 317 13.43 18.38 -6.95
CA ASP A 317 13.79 19.11 -8.17
C ASP A 317 13.18 18.48 -9.43
N GLY A 318 12.73 17.23 -9.35
CA GLY A 318 12.09 16.52 -10.45
C GLY A 318 11.87 15.04 -10.16
N MET A 319 11.62 14.28 -11.22
CA MET A 319 11.38 12.84 -11.18
C MET A 319 12.55 12.04 -11.72
N PHE A 320 12.72 10.83 -11.20
CA PHE A 320 13.64 9.84 -11.73
C PHE A 320 12.85 8.63 -12.23
N VAL A 321 13.17 8.18 -13.43
CA VAL A 321 12.59 6.99 -14.05
C VAL A 321 13.72 6.16 -14.63
N GLN A 322 13.75 4.87 -14.31
CA GLN A 322 14.73 3.93 -14.86
C GLN A 322 14.03 2.62 -15.23
N SER A 323 14.26 2.13 -16.44
CA SER A 323 13.77 0.82 -16.89
C SER A 323 14.90 -0.18 -16.87
N LEU A 324 14.61 -1.37 -16.37
CA LEU A 324 15.57 -2.43 -16.09
C LEU A 324 15.01 -3.76 -16.61
N ASN A 325 15.90 -4.56 -17.20
CA ASN A 325 15.60 -5.96 -17.43
C ASN A 325 15.37 -6.68 -16.08
N PRO A 326 14.25 -7.41 -15.89
CA PRO A 326 13.89 -7.98 -14.59
C PRO A 326 14.88 -9.03 -14.07
N PHE A 327 15.56 -9.75 -14.96
CA PHE A 327 16.50 -10.81 -14.61
C PHE A 327 17.91 -10.27 -14.34
N THR A 328 18.44 -9.51 -15.30
CA THR A 328 19.84 -9.07 -15.28
C THR A 328 20.02 -7.72 -14.59
N LEU A 329 18.93 -6.98 -14.35
CA LEU A 329 18.94 -5.59 -13.89
C LEU A 329 19.81 -4.67 -14.76
N ALA A 330 20.03 -5.04 -16.03
CA ALA A 330 20.63 -4.19 -17.03
C ALA A 330 19.72 -2.99 -17.28
N ILE A 331 20.31 -1.79 -17.34
CA ILE A 331 19.58 -0.54 -17.54
C ILE A 331 19.30 -0.36 -19.03
N ASP A 332 18.03 -0.35 -19.41
CA ASP A 332 17.60 -0.10 -20.77
C ASP A 332 17.42 1.40 -21.04
N ASN A 333 16.88 2.12 -20.05
CA ASN A 333 16.65 3.55 -20.11
C ASN A 333 16.75 4.18 -18.72
N GLU A 334 17.32 5.37 -18.62
CA GLU A 334 17.40 6.16 -17.39
C GLU A 334 17.17 7.63 -17.70
N LYS A 335 16.25 8.25 -16.95
CA LYS A 335 15.91 9.66 -17.12
C LYS A 335 15.74 10.37 -15.79
N PHE A 336 16.31 11.57 -15.73
CA PHE A 336 16.01 12.59 -14.74
C PHE A 336 15.19 13.68 -15.40
N ILE A 337 13.95 13.86 -14.95
CA ILE A 337 12.97 14.75 -15.54
C ILE A 337 12.81 15.95 -14.60
N PRO A 338 13.44 17.10 -14.87
CA PRO A 338 13.33 18.27 -14.01
C PRO A 338 11.90 18.83 -14.03
N PHE A 339 11.42 19.28 -12.88
CA PHE A 339 10.17 20.02 -12.84
C PHE A 339 10.39 21.45 -13.36
N SER A 340 9.61 21.81 -14.39
CA SER A 340 9.46 23.21 -14.79
C SER A 340 8.73 24.00 -13.70
N ASP A 341 8.79 25.34 -13.76
CA ASP A 341 8.02 26.18 -12.83
C ASP A 341 6.53 25.86 -12.86
N GLN A 342 5.97 25.59 -14.05
CA GLN A 342 4.57 25.17 -14.19
C GLN A 342 4.32 23.84 -13.49
N ASN A 343 5.20 22.85 -13.68
CA ASN A 343 5.06 21.56 -12.99
C ASN A 343 5.07 21.70 -11.47
N LYS A 344 5.93 22.57 -10.93
CA LYS A 344 5.97 22.84 -9.49
C LYS A 344 4.68 23.52 -9.01
N MET A 345 4.14 24.44 -9.81
CA MET A 345 2.86 25.08 -9.52
C MET A 345 1.71 24.08 -9.50
N ASP A 346 1.58 23.26 -10.55
CA ASP A 346 0.55 22.23 -10.67
C ASP A 346 0.69 21.16 -9.57
N PHE A 347 1.92 20.88 -9.12
CA PHE A 347 2.18 19.95 -8.03
C PHE A 347 1.74 20.52 -6.69
N LEU A 348 1.97 21.82 -6.44
CA LEU A 348 1.72 22.45 -5.15
C LEU A 348 0.29 22.95 -4.97
N TYR A 349 -0.40 23.30 -6.06
CA TYR A 349 -1.70 23.96 -6.02
C TYR A 349 -2.64 23.42 -7.09
N GLN A 350 -3.92 23.27 -6.74
CA GLN A 350 -4.98 22.90 -7.69
C GLN A 350 -5.24 23.99 -8.75
N SER A 351 -5.11 25.27 -8.36
CA SER A 351 -5.14 26.41 -9.27
C SER A 351 -4.46 27.62 -8.62
N GLU A 352 -4.18 28.67 -9.41
CA GLU A 352 -3.61 29.92 -8.89
C GLU A 352 -4.47 30.59 -7.81
N GLU A 353 -5.78 30.32 -7.80
CA GLU A 353 -6.71 30.85 -6.78
C GLU A 353 -6.39 30.33 -5.37
N TYR A 354 -5.70 29.20 -5.26
CA TYR A 354 -5.29 28.59 -3.99
C TYR A 354 -3.94 29.09 -3.49
N LEU A 355 -3.28 30.01 -4.21
CA LEU A 355 -2.02 30.60 -3.78
C LEU A 355 -2.22 31.45 -2.53
N THR A 356 -1.33 31.26 -1.55
CA THR A 356 -1.29 32.14 -0.38
C THR A 356 -0.69 33.50 -0.76
N GLY A 357 -0.97 34.56 -0.01
CA GLY A 357 -0.41 35.89 -0.30
C GLY A 357 1.12 35.95 -0.31
N LYS A 358 1.81 35.02 0.38
CA LYS A 358 3.28 34.89 0.33
C LYS A 358 3.73 34.24 -0.98
N ASP A 359 3.06 33.17 -1.39
CA ASP A 359 3.40 32.39 -2.57
C ASP A 359 3.04 33.15 -3.85
N LYS A 360 1.89 33.81 -3.86
CA LYS A 360 1.51 34.74 -4.94
C LYS A 360 2.58 35.81 -5.18
N ARG A 361 3.10 36.44 -4.11
CA ARG A 361 4.21 37.41 -4.19
C ARG A 361 5.53 36.79 -4.64
N LYS A 362 5.76 35.49 -4.41
CA LYS A 362 6.96 34.81 -4.92
C LYS A 362 6.84 34.63 -6.44
N VAL A 363 5.70 34.10 -6.89
CA VAL A 363 5.37 33.89 -8.30
C VAL A 363 5.43 35.21 -9.07
N GLU A 364 4.77 36.27 -8.57
CA GLU A 364 4.80 37.62 -9.16
C GLU A 364 6.22 38.21 -9.27
N LYS A 365 7.16 37.78 -8.43
CA LYS A 365 8.57 38.22 -8.43
C LYS A 365 9.49 37.29 -9.20
N GLY A 366 8.95 36.28 -9.91
CA GLY A 366 9.75 35.27 -10.60
C GLY A 366 10.64 34.47 -9.66
N LYS A 367 10.24 34.31 -8.39
CA LYS A 367 10.98 33.47 -7.44
C LYS A 367 10.53 32.04 -7.58
N GLU A 368 11.51 31.15 -7.62
CA GLU A 368 11.32 29.71 -7.67
C GLU A 368 10.48 29.21 -6.48
N MET A 369 9.61 28.25 -6.78
CA MET A 369 8.84 27.51 -5.80
C MET A 369 9.55 26.19 -5.50
N ASP A 370 9.54 25.78 -4.24
CA ASP A 370 10.24 24.57 -3.81
C ASP A 370 9.22 23.49 -3.49
N VAL A 371 9.32 22.34 -4.17
CA VAL A 371 8.49 21.17 -3.84
C VAL A 371 9.05 20.52 -2.58
N PRO A 372 8.25 20.28 -1.52
CA PRO A 372 8.78 19.78 -0.26
C PRO A 372 9.39 18.37 -0.35
N PRO A 373 10.50 18.10 0.37
CA PRO A 373 11.25 16.85 0.26
C PRO A 373 10.63 15.66 1.01
N ASN A 374 9.70 15.93 1.92
CA ASN A 374 8.96 14.93 2.69
C ASN A 374 7.64 14.52 2.01
N THR A 375 7.36 15.00 0.79
CA THR A 375 6.36 14.38 -0.07
C THR A 375 6.72 12.92 -0.28
N TYR A 376 5.74 12.02 -0.23
CA TYR A 376 5.94 10.59 -0.35
C TYR A 376 4.93 9.98 -1.31
N ILE A 377 5.39 9.03 -2.11
CA ILE A 377 4.53 8.25 -3.00
C ILE A 377 3.66 7.34 -2.14
N LYS A 378 2.35 7.43 -2.36
CA LYS A 378 1.33 6.57 -1.77
C LYS A 378 1.14 5.31 -2.58
N SER A 379 0.86 5.50 -3.87
CA SER A 379 0.58 4.41 -4.79
C SER A 379 1.09 4.76 -6.18
N ILE A 380 1.22 3.71 -6.99
CA ILE A 380 1.64 3.78 -8.38
C ILE A 380 0.67 2.93 -9.18
N PHE A 381 0.15 3.50 -10.26
CA PHE A 381 -0.79 2.85 -11.16
C PHE A 381 -0.19 2.77 -12.55
N VAL A 382 -0.27 1.60 -13.18
CA VAL A 382 0.15 1.40 -14.57
C VAL A 382 -1.10 1.46 -15.44
N ASN A 383 -1.11 2.39 -16.39
CA ASN A 383 -2.24 2.59 -17.29
C ASN A 383 -2.17 1.67 -18.51
N ASP A 384 -3.25 1.67 -19.29
CA ASP A 384 -3.38 0.82 -20.48
C ASP A 384 -2.36 1.11 -21.58
N ASP A 385 -1.89 2.36 -21.64
CA ASP A 385 -0.86 2.84 -22.55
C ASP A 385 0.56 2.72 -21.97
N ASN A 386 0.76 1.92 -20.91
CA ASN A 386 2.01 1.79 -20.14
C ASN A 386 2.53 3.09 -19.49
N SER A 387 1.77 4.19 -19.54
CA SER A 387 2.07 5.34 -18.69
C SER A 387 1.89 4.96 -17.22
N ILE A 388 2.61 5.66 -16.33
CA ILE A 388 2.53 5.46 -14.89
C ILE A 388 1.94 6.70 -14.26
N THR A 389 0.89 6.54 -13.47
CA THR A 389 0.39 7.60 -12.58
C THR A 389 0.88 7.35 -11.16
N LEU A 390 1.71 8.26 -10.65
CA LEU A 390 2.11 8.29 -9.25
C LEU A 390 1.11 9.11 -8.47
N SER A 391 0.72 8.62 -7.30
CA SER A 391 -0.06 9.39 -6.35
C SER A 391 0.79 9.68 -5.11
N SER A 392 0.82 10.93 -4.66
CA SER A 392 1.71 11.40 -3.59
C SER A 392 0.99 12.31 -2.62
N GLU A 393 1.45 12.32 -1.37
CA GLU A 393 0.99 13.26 -0.35
C GLU A 393 2.18 13.83 0.40
N TYR A 394 1.98 15.02 0.97
CA TYR A 394 2.87 15.59 1.97
C TYR A 394 2.27 15.41 3.36
N TYR A 395 3.05 14.86 4.28
CA TYR A 395 2.66 14.70 5.69
C TYR A 395 3.49 15.61 6.59
N GLN A 396 2.82 16.28 7.50
CA GLN A 396 3.45 17.01 8.60
C GLN A 396 2.70 16.78 9.91
N ALA A 397 3.42 16.96 11.01
CA ALA A 397 2.83 16.96 12.35
C ALA A 397 3.30 18.19 13.12
N TYR A 398 2.41 18.78 13.90
CA TYR A 398 2.74 19.93 14.74
C TYR A 398 1.92 19.92 16.03
N THR A 399 2.50 20.52 17.08
CA THR A 399 1.83 20.63 18.38
C THR A 399 1.17 22.00 18.52
N TYR A 400 -0.11 22.02 18.87
CA TYR A 400 -0.85 23.24 19.16
C TYR A 400 -1.70 23.04 20.42
N ASN A 401 -1.56 23.92 21.41
CA ASN A 401 -2.21 23.81 22.73
C ASN A 401 -2.05 22.43 23.38
N GLY A 402 -0.83 21.87 23.33
CA GLY A 402 -0.49 20.56 23.90
C GLY A 402 -1.06 19.35 23.14
N LYS A 403 -1.73 19.55 22.00
CA LYS A 403 -2.25 18.48 21.15
C LYS A 403 -1.40 18.34 19.89
N LEU A 404 -1.00 17.11 19.57
CA LEU A 404 -0.35 16.78 18.31
C LEU A 404 -1.42 16.71 17.21
N TYR A 405 -1.24 17.51 16.17
CA TYR A 405 -2.04 17.46 14.96
C TYR A 405 -1.24 16.82 13.85
N HIS A 406 -1.91 15.94 13.12
CA HIS A 406 -1.42 15.24 11.94
C HIS A 406 -2.10 15.85 10.71
N VAL A 407 -1.31 16.31 9.75
CA VAL A 407 -1.81 16.91 8.52
C VAL A 407 -1.28 16.12 7.33
N ASN A 408 -2.19 15.53 6.58
CA ASN A 408 -1.93 15.10 5.21
C ASN A 408 -2.47 16.21 4.32
N GLU A 409 -1.56 16.92 3.66
CA GLU A 409 -1.89 18.05 2.79
C GLU A 409 -2.63 17.56 1.52
N ASP A 410 -2.51 18.35 0.46
CA ASP A 410 -3.10 18.06 -0.84
C ASP A 410 -2.59 16.74 -1.40
N PHE A 411 -3.40 16.17 -2.29
CA PHE A 411 -3.11 14.90 -2.93
C PHE A 411 -2.62 15.18 -4.36
N GLN A 412 -1.38 14.80 -4.66
CA GLN A 412 -0.74 15.08 -5.94
C GLN A 412 -0.74 13.83 -6.83
N PHE A 413 -1.04 14.03 -8.10
CA PHE A 413 -0.93 13.02 -9.13
C PHE A 413 0.06 13.47 -10.18
N THR A 414 0.90 12.57 -10.64
CA THR A 414 1.84 12.82 -11.73
C THR A 414 1.81 11.65 -12.69
N ASN A 415 1.41 11.91 -13.93
CA ASN A 415 1.42 10.90 -14.98
C ASN A 415 2.68 11.07 -15.83
N ILE A 416 3.39 9.96 -16.02
CA ILE A 416 4.57 9.86 -16.86
C ILE A 416 4.36 8.84 -17.97
N SER A 417 4.72 9.19 -19.20
CA SER A 417 4.68 8.26 -20.33
C SER A 417 5.65 7.10 -20.15
N GLU A 418 5.49 6.04 -20.95
CA GLU A 418 6.42 4.91 -21.00
C GLU A 418 7.87 5.35 -21.24
N ASN A 419 8.04 6.38 -22.07
CA ASN A 419 9.34 6.95 -22.40
C ASN A 419 9.91 7.87 -21.30
N GLY A 420 9.20 8.11 -20.19
CA GLY A 420 9.65 8.98 -19.11
C GLY A 420 9.54 10.47 -19.45
N GLU A 421 8.40 10.89 -19.98
CA GLU A 421 8.01 12.30 -20.10
C GLU A 421 6.80 12.57 -19.21
N ILE A 422 6.71 13.75 -18.60
CA ILE A 422 5.53 14.12 -17.79
C ILE A 422 4.40 14.50 -18.74
N ASN A 423 3.32 13.72 -18.73
CA ASN A 423 2.12 14.03 -19.50
C ASN A 423 1.30 15.13 -18.82
N TRP A 424 1.13 15.02 -17.50
CA TRP A 424 0.43 16.01 -16.68
C TRP A 424 0.76 15.85 -15.20
N ILE A 425 0.55 16.93 -14.44
CA ILE A 425 0.56 16.95 -12.97
C ILE A 425 -0.76 17.57 -12.51
N GLN A 426 -1.39 16.97 -11.51
CA GLN A 426 -2.64 17.45 -10.96
C GLN A 426 -2.59 17.44 -9.45
N ASN A 427 -3.00 18.54 -8.82
CA ASN A 427 -3.12 18.64 -7.38
C ASN A 427 -4.59 18.73 -6.99
N PHE A 428 -4.97 17.93 -5.99
CA PHE A 428 -6.29 17.93 -5.41
C PHE A 428 -6.25 18.50 -4.00
N ASN A 429 -6.94 19.62 -3.80
CA ASN A 429 -6.95 20.29 -2.51
C ASN A 429 -7.73 19.48 -1.47
N LYS A 430 -7.02 18.77 -0.60
CA LYS A 430 -7.58 17.87 0.41
C LYS A 430 -7.44 18.42 1.83
N ARG A 431 -6.25 18.89 2.20
CA ARG A 431 -5.89 19.44 3.53
C ARG A 431 -6.51 18.73 4.73
N GLN A 432 -6.30 17.44 4.82
CA GLN A 432 -6.83 16.61 5.89
C GLN A 432 -6.04 16.82 7.18
N LYS A 433 -6.71 17.36 8.21
CA LYS A 433 -6.11 17.64 9.52
C LYS A 433 -6.88 16.94 10.64
N ASP A 434 -6.20 16.12 11.42
CA ASP A 434 -6.78 15.40 12.55
C ASP A 434 -5.81 15.25 13.73
N ILE A 435 -6.32 14.99 14.92
CA ILE A 435 -5.55 14.60 16.11
C ILE A 435 -5.26 13.08 16.08
N SER A 436 -6.07 12.30 15.35
CA SER A 436 -5.93 10.85 15.22
C SER A 436 -5.21 10.46 13.93
N LEU A 437 -4.18 9.61 14.02
CA LEU A 437 -3.49 9.04 12.86
C LEU A 437 -4.34 8.03 12.07
N HIS A 438 -5.22 7.28 12.75
CA HIS A 438 -5.91 6.12 12.16
C HIS A 438 -7.04 6.50 11.21
N THR A 439 -7.60 7.70 11.42
CA THR A 439 -8.64 8.32 10.60
C THR A 439 -8.03 9.19 9.51
N ASN A 440 -6.70 9.38 9.57
CA ASN A 440 -5.94 10.17 8.62
C ASN A 440 -5.39 9.26 7.51
N GLY A 441 -5.64 9.62 6.26
CA GLY A 441 -5.25 8.80 5.12
C GLY A 441 -6.34 8.66 4.08
N ILE A 442 -5.99 7.94 3.02
CA ILE A 442 -6.75 7.80 1.79
C ILE A 442 -6.74 6.33 1.39
N TYR A 443 -7.90 5.83 0.96
CA TYR A 443 -7.98 4.56 0.26
C TYR A 443 -8.02 4.87 -1.22
N GLN A 444 -7.29 4.11 -2.03
CA GLN A 444 -7.19 4.30 -3.47
C GLN A 444 -7.50 2.99 -4.17
N MET A 445 -8.19 3.06 -5.29
CA MET A 445 -8.53 1.93 -6.14
C MET A 445 -8.39 2.35 -7.60
N TYR A 446 -8.07 1.40 -8.46
CA TYR A 446 -7.85 1.63 -9.89
C TYR A 446 -8.74 0.69 -10.70
N GLU A 447 -9.61 1.27 -11.52
CA GLU A 447 -10.54 0.52 -12.38
C GLU A 447 -10.65 1.25 -13.72
N ASN A 448 -10.43 0.52 -14.83
CA ASN A 448 -10.63 1.01 -16.20
C ASN A 448 -10.00 2.40 -16.45
N GLY A 449 -8.70 2.56 -16.18
CA GLY A 449 -8.02 3.84 -16.42
C GLY A 449 -8.30 4.94 -15.40
N THR A 450 -9.16 4.69 -14.41
CA THR A 450 -9.58 5.71 -13.43
C THR A 450 -9.10 5.33 -12.03
N ILE A 451 -8.44 6.27 -11.36
CA ILE A 451 -8.04 6.15 -9.95
C ILE A 451 -9.15 6.77 -9.11
N TYR A 452 -9.88 5.96 -8.36
CA TYR A 452 -10.82 6.45 -7.35
C TYR A 452 -10.14 6.52 -6.00
N PHE A 453 -10.55 7.49 -5.18
CA PHE A 453 -10.01 7.67 -3.85
C PHE A 453 -11.06 8.10 -2.84
N ILE A 454 -10.91 7.62 -1.61
CA ILE A 454 -11.85 7.84 -0.51
C ILE A 454 -11.08 8.30 0.72
N TYR A 455 -11.54 9.38 1.35
CA TYR A 455 -10.88 9.93 2.53
C TYR A 455 -11.89 10.58 3.48
N ASN A 456 -11.47 10.74 4.74
CA ASN A 456 -12.20 11.51 5.73
C ASN A 456 -11.83 12.99 5.61
N GLU A 457 -12.79 13.90 5.73
CA GLU A 457 -12.61 15.34 5.92
C GLU A 457 -13.00 15.71 7.36
N PRO A 458 -12.05 15.68 8.32
CA PRO A 458 -12.36 15.73 9.74
C PRO A 458 -12.98 17.06 10.18
N LEU A 459 -12.55 18.17 9.55
CA LEU A 459 -12.98 19.50 9.93
C LEU A 459 -14.43 19.77 9.51
N LYS A 460 -14.82 19.32 8.31
CA LYS A 460 -16.22 19.44 7.82
C LYS A 460 -17.13 18.33 8.34
N LYS A 461 -16.53 17.26 8.88
CA LYS A 461 -17.20 16.03 9.31
C LYS A 461 -17.87 15.34 8.15
N GLU A 462 -17.09 15.01 7.14
CA GLU A 462 -17.57 14.45 5.89
C GLU A 462 -16.67 13.29 5.45
N ILE A 463 -17.23 12.38 4.66
CA ILE A 463 -16.49 11.44 3.85
C ILE A 463 -16.60 11.91 2.42
N HIS A 464 -15.46 11.99 1.75
CA HIS A 464 -15.34 12.41 0.36
C HIS A 464 -14.91 11.23 -0.49
N VAL A 465 -15.42 11.21 -1.71
CA VAL A 465 -14.97 10.32 -2.77
C VAL A 465 -14.60 11.18 -3.95
N GLY A 466 -13.42 10.94 -4.50
CA GLY A 466 -13.01 11.55 -5.76
C GLY A 466 -12.47 10.52 -6.73
N HIS A 467 -12.23 10.99 -7.94
CA HIS A 467 -11.60 10.21 -8.98
C HIS A 467 -10.72 11.09 -9.85
N ILE A 468 -9.74 10.47 -10.51
CA ILE A 468 -8.97 11.08 -11.58
C ILE A 468 -8.84 10.07 -12.73
N ASN A 469 -9.13 10.52 -13.95
CA ASN A 469 -9.01 9.67 -15.14
C ASN A 469 -7.59 9.75 -15.75
N SER A 470 -7.37 9.00 -16.83
CA SER A 470 -6.09 8.98 -17.56
C SER A 470 -5.66 10.33 -18.13
N ASP A 471 -6.63 11.22 -18.38
CA ASP A 471 -6.41 12.55 -18.95
C ASP A 471 -6.12 13.61 -17.87
N GLY A 472 -6.14 13.21 -16.59
CA GLY A 472 -5.88 14.10 -15.46
C GLY A 472 -7.10 14.91 -15.01
N GLU A 473 -8.30 14.61 -15.52
CA GLU A 473 -9.52 15.26 -15.04
C GLU A 473 -9.88 14.71 -13.67
N ILE A 474 -10.01 15.60 -12.69
CA ILE A 474 -10.22 15.25 -11.30
C ILE A 474 -11.49 15.89 -10.75
N SER A 475 -12.27 15.11 -10.01
CA SER A 475 -13.42 15.62 -9.29
C SER A 475 -13.63 14.89 -7.96
N SER A 476 -14.41 15.48 -7.07
CA SER A 476 -14.78 14.87 -5.80
C SER A 476 -16.14 15.33 -5.31
N LYS A 477 -16.83 14.47 -4.57
CA LYS A 477 -18.08 14.79 -3.90
C LYS A 477 -18.12 14.24 -2.48
N THR A 478 -18.86 14.94 -1.62
CA THR A 478 -19.24 14.42 -0.30
C THR A 478 -20.23 13.28 -0.48
N VAL A 479 -19.92 12.10 0.05
CA VAL A 479 -20.83 10.93 0.02
C VAL A 479 -21.57 10.71 1.33
N LEU A 480 -20.99 11.09 2.47
CA LEU A 480 -21.60 10.92 3.79
C LEU A 480 -21.22 12.05 4.76
N LYS A 481 -22.10 12.39 5.70
CA LYS A 481 -21.87 13.42 6.74
C LYS A 481 -21.77 12.82 8.16
N SER A 482 -20.64 13.02 8.83
CA SER A 482 -20.28 12.54 10.18
C SER A 482 -20.67 13.48 11.32
N ARG A 483 -21.97 13.81 11.44
CA ARG A 483 -22.48 14.70 12.51
C ARG A 483 -23.30 13.95 13.56
N LYS A 484 -23.47 14.53 14.76
CA LYS A 484 -24.36 13.99 15.81
C LYS A 484 -25.79 14.06 15.26
N GLY A 485 -26.41 12.90 15.02
CA GLY A 485 -27.70 12.80 14.31
C GLY A 485 -27.61 12.65 12.79
N GLY A 486 -26.41 12.72 12.19
CA GLY A 486 -26.16 12.35 10.79
C GLY A 486 -25.93 10.84 10.63
N GLU A 487 -25.92 10.38 9.38
CA GLU A 487 -25.82 8.95 8.99
C GLU A 487 -24.66 8.23 9.68
N LEU A 488 -23.52 8.91 9.78
CA LEU A 488 -22.28 8.38 10.35
C LEU A 488 -22.20 8.46 11.87
N LYS A 489 -23.08 9.16 12.58
CA LYS A 489 -23.09 9.29 14.07
C LYS A 489 -21.69 9.47 14.71
N SER A 490 -20.80 10.22 14.07
CA SER A 490 -19.38 10.45 14.46
C SER A 490 -18.40 9.27 14.29
N PHE A 491 -18.71 8.29 13.45
CA PHE A 491 -17.75 7.29 12.96
C PHE A 491 -16.89 7.89 11.84
N TRP A 492 -15.66 7.40 11.72
CA TRP A 492 -14.70 7.77 10.69
C TRP A 492 -14.21 6.53 9.97
N LEU A 493 -14.02 6.61 8.65
CA LEU A 493 -13.41 5.50 7.93
C LEU A 493 -12.02 5.22 8.46
N VAL A 494 -11.63 3.95 8.42
CA VAL A 494 -10.26 3.51 8.61
C VAL A 494 -9.77 3.01 7.24
N PRO A 495 -9.18 3.89 6.40
CA PRO A 495 -8.91 3.58 4.99
C PRO A 495 -8.11 2.30 4.78
N GLY A 496 -7.15 2.02 5.65
CA GLY A 496 -6.32 0.80 5.58
C GLY A 496 -7.07 -0.51 5.81
N THR A 497 -8.35 -0.49 6.18
CA THR A 497 -9.18 -1.69 6.34
C THR A 497 -10.03 -2.01 5.12
N ILE A 498 -10.07 -1.12 4.12
CA ILE A 498 -10.90 -1.29 2.93
C ILE A 498 -10.27 -2.31 2.00
N SER A 499 -11.06 -3.25 1.51
CA SER A 499 -10.64 -4.32 0.60
C SER A 499 -11.73 -4.56 -0.44
N ARG A 500 -11.32 -4.89 -1.67
CA ARG A 500 -12.25 -5.32 -2.73
C ARG A 500 -12.83 -6.68 -2.37
N VAL A 501 -14.14 -6.84 -2.48
CA VAL A 501 -14.85 -8.10 -2.18
C VAL A 501 -15.69 -8.64 -3.34
N GLY A 502 -15.84 -7.86 -4.39
CA GLY A 502 -16.56 -8.25 -5.61
C GLY A 502 -16.31 -7.26 -6.74
N ASP A 503 -17.10 -7.37 -7.79
CA ASP A 503 -17.06 -6.41 -8.89
C ASP A 503 -17.53 -5.06 -8.39
N ASN A 504 -16.63 -4.08 -8.50
CA ASN A 504 -16.83 -2.71 -8.05
C ASN A 504 -17.30 -2.59 -6.57
N THR A 505 -17.16 -3.64 -5.76
CA THR A 505 -17.67 -3.68 -4.39
C THR A 505 -16.53 -3.86 -3.41
N TYR A 506 -16.51 -3.03 -2.40
CA TYR A 506 -15.45 -2.93 -1.40
C TYR A 506 -16.06 -2.92 0.00
N VAL A 507 -15.31 -3.47 0.97
CA VAL A 507 -15.70 -3.52 2.37
C VAL A 507 -14.55 -3.05 3.23
N GLY A 508 -14.84 -2.20 4.21
CA GLY A 508 -13.88 -1.81 5.24
C GLY A 508 -14.58 -1.52 6.56
N VAL A 509 -13.92 -0.75 7.42
CA VAL A 509 -14.42 -0.41 8.74
C VAL A 509 -14.44 1.10 8.97
N ALA A 510 -15.48 1.55 9.65
CA ALA A 510 -15.52 2.84 10.28
C ALA A 510 -15.44 2.68 11.80
N ALA A 511 -14.65 3.53 12.46
CA ALA A 511 -14.37 3.46 13.89
C ALA A 511 -14.80 4.72 14.63
N LYS A 512 -15.27 4.53 15.87
CA LYS A 512 -15.53 5.57 16.86
C LYS A 512 -15.37 4.98 18.26
N PHE A 513 -14.40 5.44 19.05
CA PHE A 513 -14.25 5.09 20.49
C PHE A 513 -14.63 3.63 20.83
N PHE A 514 -13.70 2.68 20.65
CA PHE A 514 -13.91 1.24 20.91
C PHE A 514 -15.07 0.57 20.15
N LYS A 515 -15.77 1.28 19.26
CA LYS A 515 -16.83 0.75 18.41
C LYS A 515 -16.40 0.78 16.96
N GLU A 516 -16.75 -0.28 16.25
CA GLU A 516 -16.52 -0.42 14.82
C GLU A 516 -17.83 -0.78 14.10
N ARG A 517 -17.93 -0.37 12.84
CA ARG A 517 -19.02 -0.68 11.90
C ARG A 517 -18.40 -1.09 10.57
N LEU A 518 -19.04 -2.00 9.85
CA LEU A 518 -18.63 -2.28 8.48
C LEU A 518 -19.11 -1.14 7.59
N VAL A 519 -18.28 -0.85 6.59
CA VAL A 519 -18.58 0.09 5.52
C VAL A 519 -18.56 -0.69 4.22
N LYS A 520 -19.62 -0.57 3.45
CA LYS A 520 -19.73 -1.03 2.07
C LYS A 520 -19.53 0.15 1.15
N ILE A 521 -18.72 -0.03 0.13
CA ILE A 521 -18.51 0.94 -0.94
C ILE A 521 -18.81 0.22 -2.25
N LYS A 522 -19.65 0.80 -3.10
CA LYS A 522 -19.94 0.31 -4.45
C LYS A 522 -19.64 1.38 -5.48
N ILE A 523 -19.08 0.99 -6.62
CA ILE A 523 -18.91 1.83 -7.80
C ILE A 523 -19.91 1.34 -8.87
N GLU A 524 -20.90 2.15 -9.20
CA GLU A 524 -22.01 1.80 -10.11
C GLU A 524 -21.99 2.63 -11.37
#